data_AF-A0A9E5MWW0-F1
#
_entry.id   AF-A0A9E5MWW0-F1
#
_cell.length_a   1.000
_cell.length_b   1.000
_cell.length_c   1.000
_cell.angle_alpha   90.00
_cell.angle_beta   90.00
_cell.angle_gamma   90.00
#
_symmetry.space_group_name_H-M   'P 1'
#
loop_
_entity.id
_entity.type
_entity.pdbx_description
1 polymer ?
#
loop_
_entity_poly.entity_id
_entity_poly.type
_entity_poly.pdbx_seq_one_letter_code
_entity_poly.pdbx_strand_id
1 'polypeptide(L)' 'VDLTDFASWPTHTTGPDNGPYPPGGEAFDFEYDSDIDLQDFAAFQHALAL' A
#
# COMPACT_ATOMS: atom_id res chain seq x y z
N VAL A 1 4.91 8.31 -6.20
CA VAL A 1 4.42 8.57 -4.83
C VAL A 1 3.97 10.01 -4.74
N ASP A 2 2.71 10.25 -5.06
CA ASP A 2 2.04 11.56 -5.05
C ASP A 2 0.58 11.46 -4.53
N LEU A 3 -0.21 12.53 -4.66
CA LEU A 3 -1.61 12.57 -4.23
C LEU A 3 -2.53 11.65 -5.05
N THR A 4 -2.17 11.33 -6.30
CA THR A 4 -2.89 10.35 -7.10
C THR A 4 -2.64 8.95 -6.56
N ASP A 5 -1.40 8.62 -6.19
CA ASP A 5 -1.09 7.35 -5.52
C ASP A 5 -1.85 7.21 -4.19
N PHE A 6 -1.93 8.31 -3.41
CA PHE A 6 -2.72 8.32 -2.17
C PHE A 6 -4.20 8.07 -2.43
N ALA A 7 -4.77 8.66 -3.49
CA ALA A 7 -6.18 8.48 -3.83
C ALA A 7 -6.52 7.05 -4.28
N SER A 8 -5.56 6.31 -4.86
CA SER A 8 -5.74 4.91 -5.24
C SER A 8 -5.52 3.92 -4.10
N TRP A 9 -4.99 4.35 -2.95
CA TRP A 9 -4.73 3.46 -1.81
C TRP A 9 -5.89 2.49 -1.48
N PRO A 10 -7.16 2.94 -1.34
CA PRO A 10 -8.23 2.07 -0.91
C PRO A 10 -8.59 0.96 -1.90
N THR A 11 -8.16 1.04 -3.16
CA THR A 11 -8.44 -0.01 -4.17
C THR A 11 -7.50 -1.20 -4.06
N HIS A 12 -6.42 -1.08 -3.29
CA HIS A 12 -5.40 -2.12 -3.14
C HIS A 12 -5.36 -2.71 -1.72
N THR A 13 -6.00 -2.08 -0.74
CA THR A 13 -6.02 -2.57 0.65
C THR A 13 -6.71 -3.92 0.78
N THR A 14 -5.99 -4.92 1.28
CA THR A 14 -6.51 -6.25 1.59
C THR A 14 -6.74 -6.46 3.08
N GLY A 15 -6.00 -5.72 3.92
CA GLY A 15 -5.91 -5.95 5.36
C GLY A 15 -4.88 -7.02 5.72
N PRO A 16 -4.56 -7.17 7.02
CA PRO A 16 -3.46 -7.99 7.50
C PRO A 16 -3.71 -9.47 7.27
N ASP A 17 -2.66 -10.18 6.85
CA ASP A 17 -2.61 -11.59 6.50
C ASP A 17 -3.66 -12.02 5.44
N ASN A 18 -4.16 -11.08 4.63
CA ASN A 18 -5.31 -11.31 3.73
C ASN A 18 -4.96 -11.13 2.24
N GLY A 19 -3.68 -11.33 1.90
CA GLY A 19 -3.19 -11.32 0.51
C GLY A 19 -3.78 -12.44 -0.37
N PRO A 20 -3.54 -12.41 -1.70
CA PRO A 20 -2.73 -11.42 -2.42
C PRO A 20 -3.50 -10.13 -2.75
N TYR A 21 -2.80 -8.99 -2.75
CA TYR A 21 -3.36 -7.74 -3.30
C TYR A 21 -3.68 -7.85 -4.81
N PRO A 22 -4.64 -7.04 -5.31
CA PRO A 22 -4.97 -7.03 -6.73
C PRO A 22 -3.80 -6.50 -7.60
N PRO A 23 -3.76 -6.83 -8.91
CA PRO A 23 -2.72 -6.36 -9.82
C PRO A 23 -2.51 -4.84 -9.79
N GLY A 24 -1.25 -4.39 -9.78
CA GLY A 24 -0.90 -2.98 -9.62
C GLY A 24 -0.73 -2.56 -8.15
N GLY A 25 -0.94 -3.48 -7.19
CA GLY A 25 -0.70 -3.24 -5.77
C GLY A 25 0.78 -3.28 -5.36
N GLU A 26 1.69 -3.74 -6.22
CA GLU A 26 3.11 -3.93 -5.91
C GLU A 26 3.81 -2.64 -5.46
N ALA A 27 3.30 -1.48 -5.87
CA ALA A 27 3.82 -0.17 -5.46
C ALA A 27 3.39 0.24 -4.04
N PHE A 28 2.40 -0.44 -3.47
CA PHE A 28 1.84 -0.19 -2.15
C PHE A 28 2.21 -1.27 -1.13
N ASP A 29 2.81 -2.39 -1.55
CA ASP A 29 3.37 -3.43 -0.68
C ASP A 29 4.82 -3.09 -0.34
N PHE A 30 5.00 -2.35 0.76
CA PHE A 30 6.31 -1.84 1.19
C PHE A 30 7.11 -2.89 1.97
N GLU A 31 6.44 -3.84 2.60
CA GLU A 31 7.07 -4.85 3.44
C GLU A 31 7.29 -6.21 2.75
N TYR A 32 6.69 -6.40 1.57
CA TYR A 32 6.81 -7.57 0.69
C TYR A 32 6.17 -8.86 1.23
N ASP A 33 5.06 -8.75 1.95
CA ASP A 33 4.33 -9.90 2.51
C ASP A 33 3.13 -10.36 1.67
N SER A 34 2.93 -9.73 0.50
CA SER A 34 1.83 -9.99 -0.43
C SER A 34 0.46 -9.50 0.03
N ASP A 35 0.36 -8.69 1.07
CA ASP A 35 -0.85 -7.97 1.42
C ASP A 35 -0.59 -6.45 1.46
N ILE A 36 -1.66 -5.67 1.62
CA ILE A 36 -1.55 -4.22 1.78
C ILE A 36 -2.40 -3.82 2.98
N ASP A 37 -1.72 -3.34 4.02
CA ASP A 37 -2.33 -3.01 5.29
C ASP A 37 -1.83 -1.66 5.88
N LEU A 38 -2.04 -1.44 7.18
CA LEU A 38 -1.65 -0.18 7.82
C LEU A 38 -0.14 -0.04 8.03
N GLN A 39 0.63 -1.13 8.03
CA GLN A 39 2.09 -1.09 8.06
C GLN A 39 2.62 -0.50 6.76
N ASP A 40 2.10 -0.96 5.63
CA ASP A 40 2.39 -0.38 4.33
C ASP A 40 1.96 1.08 4.25
N PHE A 41 0.79 1.41 4.80
CA PHE A 41 0.32 2.80 4.80
C PHE A 41 1.29 3.71 5.57
N ALA A 42 1.82 3.24 6.70
CA ALA A 42 2.80 4.00 7.48
C ALA A 42 4.10 4.22 6.68
N ALA A 43 4.58 3.19 5.97
CA ALA A 43 5.75 3.29 5.08
C ALA A 43 5.49 4.25 3.91
N PHE A 44 4.30 4.20 3.32
CA PHE A 44 3.85 5.12 2.28
C PHE A 44 3.78 6.58 2.76
N GLN A 45 3.26 6.83 3.97
CA GLN A 45 3.27 8.17 4.57
C GLN A 45 4.69 8.69 4.79
N HIS A 46 5.62 7.83 5.22
CA HIS A 46 7.04 8.20 5.31
C HIS A 46 7.65 8.55 3.94
N ALA A 47 7.23 7.86 2.88
CA ALA A 47 7.70 8.14 1.52
C ALA A 47 7.14 9.45 0.93
N LEU A 48 5.92 9.86 1.34
CA LEU A 48 5.31 11.14 0.95
C LEU A 48 5.85 12.35 1.74
N ALA A 49 6.35 12.14 2.95
CA ALA A 49 6.71 13.19 3.90
C ALA A 49 8.09 13.86 3.64
N LEU A 50 8.43 14.13 2.36
CA LEU A 50 9.61 14.94 2.00
C LEU A 50 9.69 16.26 2.80
#